data_AF-A0A8J7NC51-F1
#
_entry.id   AF-A0A8J7NC51-F1
#
_cell.length_a   1.000
_cell.length_b   1.000
_cell.length_c   1.000
_cell.angle_alpha   90.00
_cell.angle_beta   90.00
_cell.angle_gamma   90.00
#
_symmetry.space_group_name_H-M   'P 1'
#
loop_
_entity.id
_entity.type
_entity.pdbx_description
1 polymer ?
#
loop_
_entity_poly.entity_id
_entity_poly.type
_entity_poly.pdbx_seq_one_letter_code
_entity_poly.pdbx_strand_id
1 'polypeptide(L)' 'MENVTLAQIHKDLLTLKKEVAHIRLVLDEEYELSDHIVKGVEESRKRPAKDFVSNEAMRAKFGA' A
#
# COMPACT_ATOMS: atom_id res chain seq x y z
N MET A 1 12.90 -24.71 -30.89
CA MET A 1 13.60 -23.91 -29.87
C MET A 1 13.32 -22.46 -30.20
N GLU A 2 12.76 -21.70 -29.27
CA GLU A 2 12.62 -20.25 -29.44
C GLU A 2 14.02 -19.64 -29.54
N ASN A 3 14.28 -18.90 -30.62
CA ASN A 3 15.56 -18.21 -30.80
C ASN A 3 15.58 -16.99 -29.88
N VAL A 4 16.17 -17.15 -28.70
CA VAL A 4 16.42 -16.04 -27.78
C VAL A 4 17.47 -15.14 -28.43
N THR A 5 17.12 -13.87 -28.63
CA THR A 5 18.02 -12.87 -29.21
C THR A 5 18.77 -12.13 -28.11
N LEU A 6 19.94 -11.58 -28.44
CA LEU A 6 20.69 -10.72 -27.52
C LEU A 6 19.87 -9.48 -27.11
N ALA A 7 19.07 -8.94 -28.02
CA ALA A 7 18.17 -7.81 -27.73
C ALA A 7 17.12 -8.18 -26.68
N GLN A 8 16.56 -9.40 -26.76
CA GLN A 8 15.61 -9.92 -25.78
C GLN A 8 16.28 -10.06 -24.41
N ILE A 9 17.47 -10.69 -24.34
CA ILE A 9 18.25 -10.84 -23.09
C ILE A 9 18.53 -9.47 -22.46
N HIS A 10 18.93 -8.48 -23.26
CA HIS A 10 19.22 -7.14 -22.77
C HIS A 10 17.98 -6.46 -22.17
N LYS A 11 16.83 -6.55 -22.87
CA LYS A 11 15.56 -6.02 -22.39
C LYS A 11 15.12 -6.68 -21.08
N ASP A 12 15.29 -8.00 -20.98
CA ASP A 12 14.91 -8.76 -19.80
C ASP A 12 15.78 -8.38 -18.60
N LEU A 13 17.10 -8.23 -18.80
CA LEU A 13 18.01 -7.76 -17.76
C LEU A 13 17.70 -6.33 -17.29
N LEU A 14 17.34 -5.42 -18.21
CA LEU A 14 16.92 -4.07 -17.84
C LEU A 14 15.63 -4.07 -17.02
N THR A 15 14.70 -4.96 -17.34
CA THR A 15 13.43 -5.12 -16.63
C THR A 15 13.68 -5.66 -15.22
N LEU A 16 14.44 -6.75 -15.12
CA LEU A 16 14.88 -7.33 -13.85
C LEU A 16 15.57 -6.30 -12.95
N LYS A 17 16.48 -5.48 -13.50
CA LYS A 17 17.14 -4.42 -12.74
C LYS A 17 16.15 -3.42 -12.15
N LYS A 18 15.12 -3.03 -12.90
CA LYS A 18 14.08 -2.10 -12.42
C LYS A 18 13.23 -2.73 -11.34
N GLU A 19 12.79 -3.97 -11.53
CA GLU A 19 11.97 -4.69 -10.56
C GLU A 19 12.71 -4.91 -9.24
N VAL A 20 13.98 -5.32 -9.30
CA VAL A 20 14.82 -5.48 -8.10
C VAL A 20 15.01 -4.15 -7.37
N ALA A 21 15.20 -3.05 -8.10
CA ALA A 21 15.28 -1.72 -7.49
C ALA A 21 13.97 -1.31 -6.79
N HIS A 22 12.82 -1.64 -7.38
CA HIS A 22 11.52 -1.37 -6.78
C HIS A 22 11.26 -2.23 -5.54
N ILE A 23 11.58 -3.53 -5.58
CA ILE A 23 11.49 -4.43 -4.42
C ILE A 23 12.35 -3.91 -3.29
N ARG A 24 13.58 -3.47 -3.59
CA ARG A 24 14.46 -2.89 -2.59
C ARG A 24 13.85 -1.64 -1.96
N LEU A 25 13.26 -0.76 -2.75
CA LEU A 25 12.58 0.43 -2.25
C LEU A 25 11.40 0.06 -1.33
N VAL A 26 10.60 -0.93 -1.70
CA VAL A 26 9.49 -1.45 -0.87
C VAL A 26 9.98 -2.08 0.44
N LEU A 27 11.14 -2.75 0.43
CA LEU A 27 11.69 -3.41 1.62
C LEU A 27 12.47 -2.44 2.53
N ASP A 28 13.13 -1.45 1.94
CA ASP A 28 13.95 -0.46 2.65
C ASP A 28 13.13 0.76 3.09
N GLU A 29 11.94 1.00 2.52
CA GLU A 29 11.01 2.02 3.02
C GLU A 29 10.43 1.57 4.38
N GLU A 30 10.84 2.25 5.45
CA GLU A 30 10.07 2.27 6.69
C GLU A 30 8.71 2.87 6.36
N TYR A 31 7.67 2.03 6.26
CA TYR A 31 6.27 2.45 6.05
C TYR A 31 5.75 3.16 7.30
N GLU A 32 6.33 4.31 7.61
CA GLU A 32 5.78 5.23 8.58
C GLU A 32 4.57 5.92 7.98
N LEU A 33 3.47 5.91 8.71
CA LEU A 33 2.35 6.77 8.37
C LEU A 33 2.86 8.21 8.42
N SER A 34 2.64 8.97 7.34
CA SER A 34 2.97 10.39 7.35
C SER A 34 2.34 11.09 8.57
N ASP A 35 3.05 12.07 9.14
CA ASP A 35 2.69 12.72 10.42
C ASP A 35 1.24 13.19 10.50
N HIS A 36 0.67 13.68 9.40
CA HIS A 36 -0.71 14.15 9.36
C HIS A 36 -1.74 13.02 9.54
N ILE A 37 -1.43 11.81 9.06
CA ILE A 37 -2.26 10.61 9.25
C ILE A 37 -2.15 10.14 10.70
N VAL A 38 -0.94 10.09 11.26
CA VAL A 38 -0.71 9.75 12.68
C VAL A 38 -1.51 10.70 13.57
N LYS A 39 -1.39 12.00 13.35
CA LYS A 39 -2.13 13.03 14.08
C LYS A 39 -3.65 12.86 13.96
N GLY A 40 -4.16 12.57 12.77
CA GLY A 40 -5.59 12.31 12.56
C GLY A 40 -6.10 11.09 13.32
N VAL A 41 -5.31 10.01 13.40
CA VAL A 41 -5.64 8.81 14.19
C VAL A 41 -5.68 9.15 15.68
N GLU A 42 -4.69 9.88 16.20
CA GLU A 42 -4.64 10.30 17.60
C GLU A 42 -5.82 11.21 17.98
N GLU A 43 -6.19 12.14 17.11
CA GLU A 43 -7.35 13.01 17.31
C GLU A 43 -8.66 12.22 17.29
N SER A 44 -8.80 11.26 16.36
CA SER A 44 -9.97 10.38 16.29
C SER A 44 -10.18 9.58 17.58
N ARG A 45 -9.10 9.08 18.21
CA ARG A 45 -9.16 8.35 19.48
C ARG A 45 -9.66 9.18 20.66
N LYS A 46 -9.57 10.52 20.59
CA LYS A 46 -10.04 11.44 21.63
C LYS A 46 -11.54 11.75 21.53
N ARG A 47 -12.19 11.35 20.43
CA ARG A 47 -13.60 11.63 20.20
C ARG A 47 -14.48 10.78 21.14
N PRO A 48 -15.56 11.35 21.69
CA PRO A 48 -16.45 10.61 22.57
C PRO A 48 -17.24 9.53 21.82
N ALA A 49 -17.48 8.39 22.47
CA ALA A 49 -18.15 7.23 21.86
C ALA A 49 -19.54 7.55 21.28
N LYS A 50 -20.23 8.57 21.81
CA LYS A 50 -21.52 9.05 21.31
C LYS A 50 -21.49 9.55 19.86
N ASP A 51 -20.31 9.92 19.36
CA ASP A 51 -20.12 10.41 17.99
C ASP A 51 -19.94 9.27 16.97
N PHE A 52 -19.98 8.02 17.43
CA PHE A 52 -19.79 6.84 16.61
C PHE A 52 -21.04 5.96 16.62
N VAL A 53 -21.26 5.26 15.51
CA VAL A 53 -22.29 4.23 15.39
C VAL A 53 -21.64 2.86 15.38
N SER A 54 -22.35 1.83 15.85
CA SER A 54 -21.83 0.47 15.80
C SER A 54 -21.67 0.00 14.34
N ASN A 55 -20.69 -0.88 14.12
CA ASN A 55 -20.46 -1.46 12.81
C ASN A 55 -21.69 -2.24 12.30
N GLU A 56 -22.41 -2.89 13.21
CA GLU A 56 -23.67 -3.59 12.91
C GLU A 56 -24.76 -2.63 12.42
N ALA A 57 -24.94 -1.48 13.07
CA ALA A 57 -25.88 -0.45 12.63
C ALA A 57 -25.49 0.17 11.28
N MET A 58 -24.19 0.35 11.03
CA MET A 58 -23.67 0.80 9.73
C MET A 58 -24.00 -0.19 8.62
N ARG A 59 -23.74 -1.49 8.85
CA ARG A 59 -24.04 -2.56 7.87
C ARG A 59 -25.53 -2.71 7.63
N ALA A 60 -26.37 -2.65 8.66
CA ALA A 60 -27.82 -2.72 8.49
C ALA A 60 -28.37 -1.57 7.63
N LYS A 61 -27.73 -0.40 7.65
CA LYS A 61 -28.18 0.79 6.92
C LYS A 61 -27.58 0.93 5.51
N PHE A 62 -26.35 0.44 5.29
CA PHE A 62 -25.59 0.68 4.07
C PHE A 62 -24.89 -0.54 3.47
N GLY A 63 -24.91 -1.69 4.16
CA GLY A 63 -24.35 -2.94 3.66
C GLY A 63 -25.35 -3.66 2.77
N ALA A 64 -25.24 -3.45 1.46
CA ALA A 64 -25.87 -4.31 0.46
C ALA A 64 -25.15 -5.67 0.39
#